data_AF-A0A3M1QFZ8-F1
#
_entry.id   AF-A0A3M1QFZ8-F1
#
_cell.length_a   1.000
_cell.length_b   1.000
_cell.length_c   1.000
_cell.angle_alpha   90.00
_cell.angle_beta   90.00
_cell.angle_gamma   90.00
#
_symmetry.space_group_name_H-M   'P 1'
#
loop_
_entity.id
_entity.type
_entity.pdbx_description
1 polymer ?
#
loop_
_entity_poly.entity_id
_entity_poly.type
_entity_poly.pdbx_seq_one_letter_code
_entity_poly.pdbx_strand_id
1 'polypeptide(L)' 'MPRKVFVSGSFDLLHSGHIAFLQQAAQYGDLYVALGSDATIYELKGRMPINNEAERLYMMQSV' A
#
# COMPACT_ATOMS: atom_id res chain seq x y z
N MET A 1 -1.93 16.96 18.97
CA MET A 1 -2.56 16.09 17.95
C MET A 1 -1.53 15.04 17.53
N PRO A 2 -1.92 13.78 17.29
CA PRO A 2 -1.02 12.79 16.73
C PRO A 2 -0.47 13.26 15.37
N ARG A 3 0.77 12.89 15.05
CA ARG A 3 1.38 13.17 13.74
C ARG A 3 0.64 12.36 12.68
N LYS A 4 0.51 12.89 11.47
CA LYS A 4 -0.02 12.15 10.31
C LYS A 4 1.15 11.58 9.52
N VAL A 5 1.10 10.28 9.24
CA VAL A 5 2.08 9.56 8.44
C VAL A 5 1.39 9.13 7.16
N PHE A 6 1.98 9.44 6.01
CA PHE A 6 1.42 9.08 4.71
C PHE A 6 2.38 8.14 3.98
N VAL A 7 1.83 7.04 3.48
CA VAL A 7 2.55 6.06 2.67
C VAL A 7 1.75 5.85 1.39
N SER A 8 2.43 5.74 0.26
CA SER A 8 1.82 5.33 -1.01
C SER A 8 2.58 4.15 -1.61
N GLY A 9 1.87 3.27 -2.30
CA GLY A 9 2.49 2.11 -2.93
C GLY A 9 1.53 1.28 -3.76
N SER A 10 2.10 0.35 -4.54
CA SER A 10 1.29 -0.64 -5.24
C SER A 10 0.76 -1.72 -4.29
N PHE A 11 1.57 -2.15 -3.31
CA PHE A 11 1.25 -3.28 -2.41
C PHE A 11 0.77 -4.55 -3.14
N ASP A 12 1.25 -4.73 -4.37
CA ASP A 12 1.06 -5.93 -5.16
C ASP A 12 1.89 -7.07 -4.57
N LEU A 13 1.35 -8.29 -4.60
CA LEU A 13 1.90 -9.46 -3.90
C LEU A 13 2.25 -9.14 -2.42
N LEU A 14 1.24 -8.75 -1.64
CA LEU A 14 1.43 -8.39 -0.24
C LEU A 14 2.15 -9.51 0.53
N HIS A 15 3.17 -9.15 1.30
CA HIS A 15 4.04 -10.08 2.02
C HIS A 15 4.59 -9.43 3.29
N SER A 16 5.25 -10.22 4.13
CA SER A 16 5.74 -9.79 5.46
C SER A 16 6.57 -8.50 5.45
N GLY A 17 7.37 -8.27 4.40
CA GLY A 17 8.13 -7.02 4.25
C GLY A 17 7.24 -5.75 4.22
N HIS A 18 6.10 -5.79 3.53
CA HIS A 18 5.15 -4.68 3.52
C HIS A 18 4.52 -4.48 4.91
N ILE A 19 4.17 -5.58 5.59
CA ILE A 19 3.58 -5.53 6.93
C ILE A 19 4.56 -4.90 7.93
N ALA A 20 5.79 -5.37 7.97
CA ALA A 20 6.83 -4.83 8.86
C ALA A 20 7.07 -3.33 8.60
N PHE A 21 7.10 -2.93 7.33
CA PHE A 21 7.24 -1.53 6.94
C PHE A 21 6.06 -0.66 7.43
N LEU A 22 4.82 -1.10 7.23
CA LEU A 22 3.62 -0.37 7.67
C LEU A 22 3.55 -0.29 9.21
N GLN A 23 3.87 -1.38 9.91
CA GLN A 23 3.94 -1.40 11.37
C GLN A 23 4.97 -0.40 11.89
N GLN A 24 6.16 -0.34 11.27
CA GLN A 24 7.17 0.65 11.63
C GLN A 24 6.72 2.08 11.30
N ALA A 25 6.06 2.30 10.16
CA ALA A 25 5.52 3.61 9.79
C ALA A 25 4.45 4.10 10.79
N ALA A 26 3.57 3.21 11.27
CA ALA A 26 2.54 3.53 12.25
C ALA A 26 3.10 3.94 13.63
N GLN A 27 4.35 3.59 13.95
CA GLN A 27 5.01 4.06 15.18
C GLN A 27 5.25 5.58 15.19
N TYR A 28 5.23 6.23 14.02
CA TYR A 28 5.47 7.66 13.91
C TYR A 28 4.20 8.52 14.06
N GLY A 29 3.01 7.93 13.96
CA GLY A 29 1.71 8.61 14.08
C GLY A 29 0.56 7.88 13.37
N ASP A 30 -0.54 8.59 13.13
CA ASP A 30 -1.72 8.06 12.43
C ASP A 30 -1.34 7.76 10.97
N LEU A 31 -1.35 6.49 10.60
CA LEU A 31 -0.92 6.02 9.29
C LEU A 31 -2.08 6.05 8.29
N TYR A 32 -1.85 6.74 7.18
CA TYR A 32 -2.72 6.79 6.01
C TYR A 32 -2.00 6.15 4.83
N VAL A 33 -2.63 5.16 4.21
CA VAL A 33 -2.04 4.45 3.07
C VAL A 33 -2.85 4.74 1.81
N ALA A 34 -2.19 5.24 0.77
CA ALA A 34 -2.77 5.41 -0.56
C ALA A 34 -2.35 4.26 -1.47
N LEU A 35 -3.34 3.55 -2.01
CA LEU A 35 -3.12 2.48 -2.96
C LEU A 35 -3.07 3.05 -4.38
N GLY A 36 -2.02 2.73 -5.13
CA GLY A 36 -1.93 3.08 -6.55
C GLY A 36 -2.92 2.28 -7.39
N SER A 37 -3.59 2.94 -8.35
CA SER A 37 -4.54 2.28 -9.24
C SER A 37 -3.85 1.33 -10.23
N ASP A 38 -4.61 0.40 -10.81
CA ASP A 38 -4.06 -0.49 -11.84
C ASP A 38 -3.51 0.30 -13.04
N ALA A 39 -4.19 1.38 -13.43
CA ALA A 39 -3.76 2.28 -14.50
C ALA A 39 -2.43 2.99 -14.15
N THR A 40 -2.32 3.54 -12.93
CA THR A 40 -1.09 4.19 -12.46
C THR A 40 0.08 3.21 -12.42
N ILE A 41 -0.15 1.96 -11.98
CA ILE A 41 0.90 0.93 -11.95
C ILE A 41 1.34 0.55 -13.36
N TYR A 42 0.41 0.41 -14.30
CA TYR A 42 0.73 0.13 -15.70
C TYR A 42 1.56 1.25 -16.32
N GLU A 43 1.16 2.51 -16.10
CA GLU A 43 1.90 3.69 -16.57
C GLU A 43 3.33 3.74 -16.02
N LEU A 44 3.51 3.46 -14.72
CA LEU A 44 4.83 3.50 -14.06
C LEU A 44 5.72 2.30 -14.38
N LYS A 45 5.16 1.10 -14.54
CA LYS A 45 5.93 -0.16 -14.59
C LYS A 45 5.86 -0.87 -15.94
N GLY A 46 5.04 -0.40 -16.88
CA GLY A 46 4.83 -1.01 -18.21
C GLY A 46 4.11 -2.37 -18.16
N ARG A 47 3.54 -2.75 -17.01
CA ARG A 47 2.84 -4.02 -16.80
C ARG A 47 1.76 -3.87 -15.75
N MET A 48 0.70 -4.67 -15.90
CA MET A 48 -0.35 -4.77 -14.88
C MET A 48 0.23 -5.36 -13.58
N PRO A 49 -0.32 -4.97 -12.41
CA PRO A 49 -0.03 -5.69 -11.18
C PRO A 49 -0.56 -7.13 -11.27
N ILE A 50 0.00 -8.03 -10.46
CA ILE A 50 -0.44 -9.42 -10.40
C ILE A 50 -1.81 -9.50 -9.73
N ASN A 51 -1.98 -8.80 -8.61
CA ASN A 51 -3.27 -8.61 -7.95
C ASN A 51 -3.89 -7.28 -8.42
N ASN A 52 -5.13 -7.32 -8.90
CA ASN A 52 -5.83 -6.11 -9.32
C ASN A 52 -6.09 -5.16 -8.14
N GLU A 53 -6.55 -3.95 -8.44
CA GLU A 53 -6.78 -2.90 -7.44
C GLU A 53 -7.71 -3.32 -6.31
N ALA A 54 -8.80 -4.02 -6.63
CA ALA A 54 -9.78 -4.48 -5.66
C ALA A 54 -9.19 -5.50 -4.68
N GLU A 55 -8.42 -6.48 -5.18
CA GLU A 55 -7.76 -7.49 -4.36
C GLU A 55 -6.71 -6.86 -3.44
N ARG A 56 -5.88 -5.95 -3.99
CA ARG A 56 -4.87 -5.22 -3.22
C ARG A 56 -5.51 -4.35 -2.13
N LEU A 57 -6.64 -3.69 -2.43
CA LEU A 57 -7.39 -2.92 -1.44
C LEU A 57 -7.93 -3.80 -0.32
N TYR A 58 -8.54 -4.94 -0.67
CA TYR A 58 -9.05 -5.88 0.32
C TYR A 58 -7.95 -6.39 1.26
N MET A 59 -6.81 -6.80 0.70
CA MET A 59 -5.66 -7.24 1.49
C MET A 59 -5.15 -6.11 2.41
N MET A 60 -5.00 -4.89 1.89
CA MET A 60 -4.51 -3.75 2.65
C MET A 60 -5.46 -3.28 3.75
N GLN A 61 -6.78 -3.46 3.59
CA GLN A 61 -7.76 -3.18 4.65
C GLN A 61 -7.72 -4.20 5.80
N SER A 62 -7.09 -5.36 5.57
CA SER A 62 -6.96 -6.43 6.56
C SER A 62 -5.66 -6.34 7.38
N VAL A 63 -4.87 -5.28 7.19
CA VAL A 63 -3.58 -5.00 7.86
C VAL A 63 -3.71 -3.79 8.77
#